data_AF-A0A2D7ZH47-F1
#
_entry.id   AF-A0A2D7ZH47-F1
#
_cell.length_a   1.000
_cell.length_b   1.000
_cell.length_c   1.000
_cell.angle_alpha   90.00
_cell.angle_beta   90.00
_cell.angle_gamma   90.00
#
_symmetry.space_group_name_H-M   'P 1'
#
loop_
_entity.id
_entity.type
_entity.pdbx_description
1 polymer ?
#
loop_
_entity_poly.entity_id
_entity_poly.type
_entity_poly.pdbx_seq_one_letter_code
_entity_poly.pdbx_strand_id
1 'polypeptide(L)'
;MVDAWNHYLAHENVGRGVVLIGHSQGAGVLTQLIANEVDGKPVQDKLVSAFLIGTNLPVEKGGKTGTFKSIPLCEAADQTGCAVAYVSFRADAPPPANSRFGVAPPQAQNMEAACVNPAALAGGKAGLHAYLASSGNLLGSSEEPQPWVKGGSTVGTPFVSVPGLLSGECVRKDGFHYLAVTVNADPADPRTDTIAGDVVQNGVIAKDWGLHLIDVNLAMGDISRLVESQGAAWLASRKD
;
A
#
# COMPACT_ATOMS: atom_id res chain seq x y z
N MET A 1 -22.32 -2.00 -0.11
CA MET A 1 -21.08 -2.45 -0.79
C MET A 1 -21.24 -3.84 -1.37
N VAL A 2 -21.67 -4.86 -0.60
CA VAL A 2 -22.01 -6.20 -1.14
C VAL A 2 -23.02 -6.14 -2.29
N ASP A 3 -24.08 -5.31 -2.18
CA ASP A 3 -25.04 -5.13 -3.27
C ASP A 3 -24.40 -4.57 -4.55
N ALA A 4 -23.46 -3.63 -4.42
CA ALA A 4 -22.75 -3.07 -5.55
C ALA A 4 -21.81 -4.11 -6.20
N TRP A 5 -21.14 -4.94 -5.37
CA TRP A 5 -20.32 -6.05 -5.85
C TRP A 5 -21.15 -7.08 -6.63
N ASN A 6 -22.28 -7.53 -6.06
CA ASN A 6 -23.18 -8.48 -6.71
C ASN A 6 -23.78 -7.89 -7.99
N HIS A 7 -24.17 -6.62 -7.97
CA HIS A 7 -24.66 -5.92 -9.15
C HIS A 7 -23.60 -5.86 -10.25
N TYR A 8 -22.36 -5.48 -9.91
CA TYR A 8 -21.24 -5.47 -10.85
C TYR A 8 -21.01 -6.86 -11.45
N LEU A 9 -20.97 -7.91 -10.64
CA LEU A 9 -20.76 -9.27 -11.13
C LEU A 9 -21.86 -9.73 -12.09
N ALA A 10 -23.12 -9.40 -11.78
CA ALA A 10 -24.27 -9.83 -12.56
C ALA A 10 -24.47 -9.05 -13.86
N HIS A 11 -24.12 -7.75 -13.89
CA HIS A 11 -24.50 -6.86 -15.00
C HIS A 11 -23.29 -6.30 -15.76
N GLU A 12 -22.16 -6.10 -15.09
CA GLU A 12 -21.05 -5.31 -15.63
C GLU A 12 -19.77 -6.13 -15.84
N ASN A 13 -19.50 -7.17 -15.05
CA ASN A 13 -18.21 -7.85 -15.06
C ASN A 13 -17.91 -8.49 -16.42
N VAL A 14 -18.92 -9.06 -17.08
CA VAL A 14 -18.85 -9.72 -18.40
C VAL A 14 -17.65 -10.68 -18.55
N GLY A 15 -17.31 -11.39 -17.47
CA GLY A 15 -16.22 -12.37 -17.47
C GLY A 15 -14.83 -11.81 -17.14
N ARG A 16 -14.67 -10.51 -16.91
CA ARG A 16 -13.37 -9.87 -16.65
C ARG A 16 -12.77 -10.26 -15.29
N GLY A 17 -11.45 -10.24 -15.21
CA GLY A 17 -10.74 -10.24 -13.94
C GLY A 17 -10.98 -8.93 -13.18
N VAL A 18 -10.80 -8.96 -11.86
CA VAL A 18 -11.03 -7.83 -10.96
C VAL A 18 -9.77 -7.54 -10.15
N VAL A 19 -9.37 -6.27 -10.13
CA VAL A 19 -8.40 -5.73 -9.17
C VAL A 19 -9.18 -4.90 -8.16
N LEU A 20 -9.03 -5.20 -6.87
CA LEU A 20 -9.68 -4.47 -5.78
C LEU A 20 -8.66 -3.56 -5.09
N ILE A 21 -8.87 -2.25 -5.11
CA ILE A 21 -7.94 -1.27 -4.54
C ILE A 21 -8.68 -0.45 -3.49
N GLY A 22 -8.15 -0.45 -2.27
CA GLY A 22 -8.65 0.35 -1.17
C GLY A 22 -7.52 0.97 -0.38
N HIS A 23 -7.76 2.20 0.11
CA HIS A 23 -6.90 2.88 1.06
C HIS A 23 -7.67 3.18 2.34
N SER A 24 -7.00 3.11 3.50
CA SER A 24 -7.57 3.46 4.79
C SER A 24 -8.91 2.74 5.03
N GLN A 25 -9.97 3.43 5.43
CA GLN A 25 -11.28 2.82 5.67
C GLN A 25 -11.79 2.01 4.46
N GLY A 26 -11.48 2.42 3.22
CA GLY A 26 -11.82 1.66 2.02
C GLY A 26 -11.14 0.29 1.94
N ALA A 27 -9.88 0.19 2.39
CA ALA A 27 -9.18 -1.09 2.50
C ALA A 27 -9.81 -2.01 3.56
N GLY A 28 -10.29 -1.45 4.67
CA GLY A 28 -11.04 -2.20 5.68
C GLY A 28 -12.38 -2.73 5.15
N VAL A 29 -13.10 -1.92 4.38
CA VAL A 29 -14.35 -2.34 3.71
C VAL A 29 -14.07 -3.46 2.71
N LEU A 30 -13.04 -3.33 1.88
CA LEU A 30 -12.64 -4.38 0.93
C LEU A 30 -12.13 -5.64 1.62
N THR A 31 -11.45 -5.53 2.76
CA THR A 31 -11.04 -6.69 3.55
C THR A 31 -12.28 -7.50 3.96
N GLN A 32 -13.34 -6.84 4.41
CA GLN A 32 -14.59 -7.53 4.73
C GLN A 32 -15.31 -8.06 3.48
N LEU A 33 -15.26 -7.36 2.34
CA LEU A 33 -15.79 -7.91 1.08
C LEU A 33 -15.11 -9.23 0.75
N ILE A 34 -13.78 -9.21 0.74
CA ILE A 34 -12.98 -10.32 0.25
C ILE A 34 -13.17 -11.52 1.18
N ALA A 35 -13.04 -11.32 2.49
CA ALA A 35 -13.20 -12.40 3.45
C ALA A 35 -14.59 -13.05 3.41
N ASN A 36 -15.66 -12.25 3.23
CA ASN A 36 -17.03 -12.76 3.31
C ASN A 36 -17.60 -13.19 1.96
N GLU A 37 -17.17 -12.61 0.84
CA GLU A 37 -17.79 -12.78 -0.48
C GLU A 37 -16.88 -13.31 -1.58
N VAL A 38 -15.57 -13.37 -1.36
CA VAL A 38 -14.61 -13.79 -2.39
C VAL A 38 -13.83 -15.02 -1.92
N ASP A 39 -13.15 -14.93 -0.80
CA ASP A 39 -12.25 -15.95 -0.26
C ASP A 39 -12.93 -17.33 -0.11
N GLY A 40 -12.35 -18.36 -0.73
CA GLY A 40 -12.88 -19.72 -0.80
C GLY A 40 -14.11 -19.92 -1.69
N LYS A 41 -14.63 -18.89 -2.35
CA LYS A 41 -15.83 -18.97 -3.21
C LYS A 41 -15.47 -19.05 -4.70
N PRO A 42 -16.36 -19.58 -5.57
CA PRO A 42 -16.09 -19.65 -7.01
C PRO A 42 -15.72 -18.32 -7.66
N VAL A 43 -16.24 -17.19 -7.13
CA VAL A 43 -15.92 -15.86 -7.65
C VAL A 43 -14.45 -15.45 -7.45
N GLN A 44 -13.73 -16.07 -6.50
CA GLN A 44 -12.30 -15.84 -6.29
C GLN A 44 -11.46 -16.07 -7.54
N ASP A 45 -11.89 -16.97 -8.42
CA ASP A 45 -11.25 -17.22 -9.70
C ASP A 45 -11.07 -15.90 -10.51
N LYS A 46 -12.00 -14.94 -10.37
CA LYS A 46 -11.94 -13.63 -11.02
C LYS A 46 -10.97 -12.65 -10.36
N LEU A 47 -10.44 -12.93 -9.16
CA LEU A 47 -9.55 -12.00 -8.47
C LEU A 47 -8.16 -12.00 -9.11
N VAL A 48 -7.79 -10.89 -9.73
CA VAL A 48 -6.43 -10.65 -10.21
C VAL A 48 -5.52 -10.36 -9.02
N SER A 49 -5.86 -9.34 -8.22
CA SER A 49 -5.17 -9.00 -6.98
C SER A 49 -5.98 -8.02 -6.13
N ALA A 50 -5.62 -7.94 -4.84
CA ALA A 50 -6.19 -6.98 -3.90
C ALA A 50 -5.09 -6.08 -3.31
N PHE A 51 -5.24 -4.76 -3.43
CA PHE A 51 -4.35 -3.76 -2.82
C PHE A 51 -5.07 -3.12 -1.64
N LEU A 52 -4.73 -3.57 -0.43
CA LEU A 52 -5.39 -3.21 0.84
C LEU A 52 -4.43 -2.36 1.67
N ILE A 53 -4.30 -1.09 1.31
CA ILE A 53 -3.22 -0.21 1.75
C ILE A 53 -3.71 0.72 2.88
N GLY A 54 -2.86 1.05 3.85
CA GLY A 54 -3.21 1.98 4.94
C GLY A 54 -4.16 1.39 5.98
N THR A 55 -4.24 0.07 6.09
CA THR A 55 -4.93 -0.62 7.19
C THR A 55 -4.16 -1.86 7.62
N ASN A 56 -4.47 -2.37 8.81
CA ASN A 56 -3.89 -3.61 9.29
C ASN A 56 -4.69 -4.77 8.73
N LEU A 57 -4.17 -5.46 7.72
CA LEU A 57 -4.64 -6.79 7.31
C LEU A 57 -3.95 -7.83 8.20
N PRO A 58 -4.65 -8.50 9.13
CA PRO A 58 -4.02 -9.53 9.96
C PRO A 58 -3.64 -10.78 9.15
N VAL A 59 -2.40 -11.20 9.32
CA VAL A 59 -1.87 -12.48 8.84
C VAL A 59 -1.23 -13.23 9.99
N GLU A 60 -1.14 -14.55 9.88
CA GLU A 60 -0.37 -15.35 10.82
C GLU A 60 1.07 -14.85 10.85
N LYS A 61 1.67 -14.81 12.05
CA LYS A 61 3.02 -14.29 12.22
C LYS A 61 4.03 -15.08 11.37
N GLY A 62 4.69 -14.39 10.44
CA GLY A 62 5.61 -15.01 9.46
C GLY A 62 4.91 -15.82 8.35
N GLY A 63 3.58 -15.83 8.33
CA GLY A 63 2.75 -16.50 7.33
C GLY A 63 2.31 -15.55 6.21
N LYS A 64 1.51 -16.11 5.29
CA LYS A 64 0.99 -15.41 4.11
C LYS A 64 -0.52 -15.30 4.11
N THR A 65 -1.18 -15.99 5.02
CA THR A 65 -2.64 -16.09 5.18
C THR A 65 -3.02 -15.73 6.60
N GLY A 66 -4.30 -15.50 6.86
CA GLY A 66 -4.81 -15.17 8.19
C GLY A 66 -6.27 -14.75 8.13
N THR A 67 -6.53 -13.45 7.95
CA THR A 67 -7.88 -12.95 7.69
C THR A 67 -8.50 -13.59 6.45
N PHE A 68 -7.72 -13.73 5.37
CA PHE A 68 -8.08 -14.58 4.24
C PHE A 68 -7.47 -15.97 4.45
N LYS A 69 -8.28 -16.99 4.25
CA LYS A 69 -7.93 -18.41 4.39
C LYS A 69 -7.27 -18.96 3.15
N SER A 70 -7.67 -18.52 1.96
CA SER A 70 -7.18 -19.06 0.69
C SER A 70 -6.46 -18.04 -0.20
N ILE A 71 -6.65 -16.74 0.04
CA ILE A 71 -5.95 -15.66 -0.67
C ILE A 71 -4.67 -15.29 0.09
N PRO A 72 -3.47 -15.64 -0.41
CA PRO A 72 -2.21 -15.33 0.26
C PRO A 72 -1.75 -13.88 -0.02
N LEU A 73 -0.74 -13.41 0.72
CA LEU A 73 0.04 -12.25 0.34
C LEU A 73 0.80 -12.51 -0.98
N CYS A 74 0.99 -11.47 -1.79
CA CYS A 74 1.72 -11.57 -3.06
C CYS A 74 3.23 -11.71 -2.84
N GLU A 75 3.86 -12.59 -3.62
CA GLU A 75 5.29 -12.92 -3.57
C GLU A 75 5.98 -12.82 -4.94
N ALA A 76 5.22 -12.86 -6.04
CA ALA A 76 5.74 -12.76 -7.39
C ALA A 76 4.91 -11.78 -8.24
N ALA A 77 5.55 -11.15 -9.22
CA ALA A 77 4.92 -10.09 -10.03
C ALA A 77 3.81 -10.59 -10.96
N ASP A 78 3.83 -11.86 -11.31
CA ASP A 78 2.83 -12.55 -12.15
C ASP A 78 1.85 -13.40 -11.32
N GLN A 79 1.98 -13.40 -9.99
CA GLN A 79 1.06 -14.13 -9.11
C GLN A 79 -0.31 -13.45 -9.09
N THR A 80 -1.35 -14.19 -9.43
CA THR A 80 -2.75 -13.75 -9.35
C THR A 80 -3.43 -14.27 -8.09
N GLY A 81 -4.57 -13.68 -7.71
CA GLY A 81 -5.37 -14.13 -6.58
C GLY A 81 -4.68 -13.91 -5.23
N CYS A 82 -3.84 -12.88 -5.13
CA CYS A 82 -3.09 -12.55 -3.92
C CYS A 82 -3.35 -11.11 -3.47
N ALA A 83 -2.95 -10.79 -2.23
CA ALA A 83 -3.10 -9.47 -1.63
C ALA A 83 -1.75 -8.76 -1.40
N VAL A 84 -1.71 -7.46 -1.71
CA VAL A 84 -0.67 -6.52 -1.29
C VAL A 84 -1.28 -5.64 -0.21
N ALA A 85 -0.72 -5.69 1.00
CA ALA A 85 -1.14 -4.86 2.11
C ALA A 85 0.07 -4.33 2.85
N TYR A 86 0.03 -3.06 3.24
CA TYR A 86 1.02 -2.43 4.10
C TYR A 86 0.43 -1.15 4.69
N VAL A 87 1.05 -0.71 5.77
CA VAL A 87 1.01 0.68 6.26
C VAL A 87 2.43 1.22 6.20
N SER A 88 2.59 2.53 6.05
CA SER A 88 3.92 3.13 5.88
C SER A 88 4.31 4.06 7.02
N PHE A 89 5.58 3.95 7.42
CA PHE A 89 6.23 4.82 8.39
C PHE A 89 7.59 5.22 7.84
N ARG A 90 8.09 6.40 8.24
CA ARG A 90 9.48 6.76 7.94
C ARG A 90 10.40 5.80 8.68
N ALA A 91 11.49 5.39 8.05
CA ALA A 91 12.45 4.45 8.64
C ALA A 91 13.11 5.00 9.92
N ASP A 92 13.28 6.32 10.02
CA ASP A 92 13.83 7.04 11.17
C ASP A 92 12.77 7.46 12.21
N ALA A 93 11.49 7.31 11.90
CA ALA A 93 10.35 7.52 12.81
C ALA A 93 9.43 6.29 12.79
N PRO A 94 9.87 5.15 13.36
CA PRO A 94 9.08 3.92 13.40
C PRO A 94 7.79 4.09 14.22
N PRO A 95 6.82 3.17 14.10
CA PRO A 95 5.57 3.23 14.85
C PRO A 95 5.83 3.36 16.37
N PRO A 96 5.24 4.36 17.05
CA PRO A 96 5.31 4.44 18.49
C PRO A 96 4.45 3.36 19.16
N ALA A 97 4.66 3.10 20.46
CA ALA A 97 3.92 2.08 21.20
C ALA A 97 2.38 2.24 21.17
N ASN A 98 1.89 3.48 21.02
CA ASN A 98 0.46 3.79 20.88
C ASN A 98 -0.05 3.75 19.42
N SER A 99 0.78 3.34 18.45
CA SER A 99 0.40 3.24 17.04
C SER A 99 -0.78 2.31 16.87
N ARG A 100 -1.75 2.76 16.07
CA ARG A 100 -2.90 1.97 15.65
C ARG A 100 -2.64 1.24 14.33
N PHE A 101 -1.53 1.53 13.66
CA PHE A 101 -1.15 0.98 12.37
C PHE A 101 0.09 0.08 12.50
N GLY A 102 0.17 -0.92 11.63
CA GLY A 102 1.28 -1.86 11.55
C GLY A 102 1.20 -2.94 12.61
N VAL A 103 0.03 -3.15 13.22
CA VAL A 103 -0.17 -4.08 14.33
C VAL A 103 -1.48 -4.86 14.14
N ALA A 104 -1.49 -6.15 14.49
CA ALA A 104 -2.73 -6.91 14.53
C ALA A 104 -3.60 -6.52 15.73
N PRO A 105 -4.93 -6.70 15.68
CA PRO A 105 -5.79 -6.48 16.84
C PRO A 105 -5.28 -7.28 18.06
N PRO A 106 -5.29 -6.72 19.30
CA PRO A 106 -4.74 -7.39 20.48
C PRO A 106 -5.35 -8.77 20.78
N GLN A 107 -6.58 -9.01 20.34
CA GLN A 107 -7.29 -10.28 20.54
C GLN A 107 -6.84 -11.37 19.54
N ALA A 108 -6.14 -11.00 18.46
CA ALA A 108 -5.69 -11.90 17.41
C ALA A 108 -4.35 -12.55 17.81
N GLN A 109 -4.44 -13.69 18.51
CA GLN A 109 -3.26 -14.43 18.95
C GLN A 109 -2.42 -14.91 17.76
N ASN A 110 -1.09 -14.80 17.88
CA ASN A 110 -0.12 -15.20 16.86
C ASN A 110 -0.33 -14.57 15.47
N MET A 111 -0.93 -13.38 15.42
CA MET A 111 -1.12 -12.60 14.20
C MET A 111 -0.24 -11.34 14.21
N GLU A 112 0.09 -10.84 13.03
CA GLU A 112 0.74 -9.56 12.79
C GLU A 112 0.03 -8.82 11.64
N ALA A 113 0.31 -7.52 11.48
CA ALA A 113 -0.14 -6.83 10.27
C ALA A 113 0.65 -7.33 9.05
N ALA A 114 -0.02 -7.49 7.92
CA ALA A 114 0.65 -7.77 6.66
C ALA A 114 1.52 -6.59 6.22
N CYS A 115 2.67 -6.90 5.66
CA CYS A 115 3.48 -5.95 4.90
C CYS A 115 4.00 -6.67 3.66
N VAL A 116 3.66 -6.13 2.50
CA VAL A 116 4.21 -6.51 1.20
C VAL A 116 4.80 -5.25 0.58
N ASN A 117 6.10 -5.27 0.27
CA ASN A 117 6.76 -4.19 -0.44
C ASN A 117 6.47 -4.33 -1.95
N PRO A 118 5.71 -3.44 -2.59
CA PRO A 118 5.37 -3.57 -4.01
C PRO A 118 6.60 -3.57 -4.93
N ALA A 119 7.71 -2.95 -4.50
CA ALA A 119 8.97 -2.91 -5.24
C ALA A 119 9.87 -4.13 -5.00
N ALA A 120 9.56 -4.99 -4.02
CA ALA A 120 10.34 -6.17 -3.66
C ALA A 120 9.45 -7.27 -3.06
N LEU A 121 8.67 -7.94 -3.91
CA LEU A 121 7.72 -8.96 -3.47
C LEU A 121 8.37 -10.18 -2.78
N ALA A 122 9.62 -10.50 -3.13
CA ALA A 122 10.41 -11.54 -2.45
C ALA A 122 11.02 -11.07 -1.11
N GLY A 123 10.76 -9.83 -0.70
CA GLY A 123 11.32 -9.21 0.49
C GLY A 123 12.58 -8.37 0.23
N GLY A 124 12.99 -7.64 1.27
CA GLY A 124 14.16 -6.77 1.26
C GLY A 124 13.87 -5.30 0.89
N LYS A 125 14.94 -4.52 0.86
CA LYS A 125 14.92 -3.09 0.53
C LYS A 125 14.99 -2.88 -0.98
N ALA A 126 14.11 -2.03 -1.51
CA ALA A 126 14.12 -1.63 -2.92
C ALA A 126 13.75 -0.16 -3.11
N GLY A 127 14.17 0.43 -4.23
CA GLY A 127 13.75 1.78 -4.62
C GLY A 127 12.27 1.80 -4.97
N LEU A 128 11.54 2.79 -4.45
CA LEU A 128 10.11 2.95 -4.70
C LEU A 128 9.87 3.87 -5.90
N HIS A 129 8.89 3.51 -6.73
CA HIS A 129 8.40 4.37 -7.81
C HIS A 129 7.21 5.19 -7.30
N ALA A 130 7.53 6.30 -6.63
CA ALA A 130 6.54 7.18 -6.04
C ALA A 130 5.98 8.20 -7.04
N TYR A 131 4.71 8.59 -6.82
CA TYR A 131 4.07 9.75 -7.43
C TYR A 131 3.49 10.63 -6.30
N LEU A 132 4.24 11.65 -5.89
CA LEU A 132 3.90 12.54 -4.78
C LEU A 132 3.22 13.81 -5.29
N ALA A 133 2.38 14.45 -4.48
CA ALA A 133 1.76 15.73 -4.86
C ALA A 133 2.84 16.81 -5.08
N SER A 134 2.75 17.56 -6.17
CA SER A 134 3.71 18.64 -6.45
C SER A 134 3.54 19.84 -5.53
N SER A 135 2.32 20.07 -5.07
CA SER A 135 1.87 21.14 -4.17
C SER A 135 0.56 20.74 -3.50
N GLY A 136 0.14 21.50 -2.49
CA GLY A 136 -1.01 21.25 -1.65
C GLY A 136 -0.71 20.23 -0.56
N ASN A 137 -1.50 20.30 0.51
CA ASN A 137 -1.52 19.27 1.53
C ASN A 137 -2.78 18.39 1.37
N LEU A 138 -2.59 17.07 1.45
CA LEU A 138 -3.70 16.15 1.31
C LEU A 138 -4.69 16.36 2.47
N LEU A 139 -5.92 16.73 2.13
CA LEU A 139 -7.03 16.96 3.08
C LEU A 139 -6.72 18.01 4.18
N GLY A 140 -5.82 18.96 3.95
CA GLY A 140 -5.46 19.95 4.98
C GLY A 140 -4.75 19.38 6.20
N SER A 141 -4.36 18.10 6.17
CA SER A 141 -3.87 17.35 7.34
C SER A 141 -2.40 16.94 7.19
N SER A 142 -1.65 17.68 6.37
CA SER A 142 -0.21 17.49 6.17
C SER A 142 0.48 18.84 5.95
N GLU A 143 1.80 18.86 6.02
CA GLU A 143 2.60 20.01 5.58
C GLU A 143 2.58 20.14 4.05
N GLU A 144 2.81 21.36 3.57
CA GLU A 144 3.05 21.61 2.15
C GLU A 144 4.39 20.96 1.72
N PRO A 145 4.45 20.29 0.56
CA PRO A 145 5.71 19.83 0.00
C PRO A 145 6.72 20.97 -0.13
N GLN A 146 7.95 20.74 0.32
CA GLN A 146 9.05 21.66 0.05
C GLN A 146 9.35 21.69 -1.45
N PRO A 147 10.01 22.74 -1.97
CA PRO A 147 10.44 22.78 -3.37
C PRO A 147 11.21 21.51 -3.75
N TRP A 148 10.75 20.80 -4.79
CA TRP A 148 11.32 19.52 -5.22
C TRP A 148 12.76 19.62 -5.71
N VAL A 149 13.17 20.81 -6.18
CA VAL A 149 14.53 21.13 -6.62
C VAL A 149 14.92 22.51 -6.08
N LYS A 150 16.01 22.59 -5.30
CA LYS A 150 16.57 23.82 -4.73
C LYS A 150 16.93 24.80 -5.85
N GLY A 151 16.34 26.00 -5.83
CA GLY A 151 16.55 27.00 -6.89
C GLY A 151 16.00 26.60 -8.27
N GLY A 152 15.28 25.48 -8.36
CA GLY A 152 14.66 24.99 -9.59
C GLY A 152 13.34 25.69 -9.89
N SER A 153 12.83 25.47 -11.10
CA SER A 153 11.48 25.90 -11.48
C SER A 153 10.43 25.09 -10.71
N THR A 154 9.28 25.72 -10.45
CA THR A 154 8.12 25.03 -9.89
C THR A 154 7.67 23.91 -10.81
N VAL A 155 7.32 22.76 -10.24
CA VAL A 155 6.76 21.65 -11.03
C VAL A 155 5.35 22.03 -11.48
N GLY A 156 5.11 22.03 -12.80
CA GLY A 156 3.81 22.37 -13.37
C GLY A 156 2.78 21.24 -13.42
N THR A 157 3.20 19.98 -13.24
CA THR A 157 2.29 18.82 -13.14
C THR A 157 1.77 18.67 -11.72
N PRO A 158 0.56 18.08 -11.50
CA PRO A 158 0.00 17.89 -10.16
C PRO A 158 0.76 16.86 -9.32
N PHE A 159 1.56 16.00 -9.96
CA PHE A 159 2.37 14.98 -9.30
C PHE A 159 3.83 15.04 -9.76
N VAL A 160 4.73 14.57 -8.89
CA VAL A 160 6.17 14.44 -9.09
C VAL A 160 6.59 13.00 -8.86
N SER A 161 7.36 12.46 -9.79
CA SER A 161 8.10 11.21 -9.57
C SER A 161 9.49 11.51 -9.05
N VAL A 162 9.96 10.72 -8.08
CA VAL A 162 11.22 10.95 -7.35
C VAL A 162 12.16 9.74 -7.42
N PRO A 163 12.61 9.35 -8.63
CA PRO A 163 13.43 8.14 -8.81
C PRO A 163 14.73 8.21 -8.00
N GLY A 164 15.01 7.14 -7.26
CA GLY A 164 16.19 7.03 -6.40
C GLY A 164 16.07 7.72 -5.03
N LEU A 165 15.16 8.69 -4.88
CA LEU A 165 14.98 9.41 -3.61
C LEU A 165 14.36 8.52 -2.53
N LEU A 166 13.43 7.64 -2.90
CA LEU A 166 12.71 6.81 -1.93
C LEU A 166 13.07 5.35 -2.07
N SER A 167 13.22 4.68 -0.93
CA SER A 167 13.28 3.22 -0.84
C SER A 167 12.41 2.71 0.28
N GLY A 168 11.89 1.50 0.12
CA GLY A 168 11.00 0.84 1.05
C GLY A 168 11.53 -0.54 1.44
N GLU A 169 11.26 -0.94 2.67
CA GLU A 169 11.53 -2.29 3.19
C GLU A 169 10.45 -2.66 4.21
N CYS A 170 9.92 -3.88 4.15
CA CYS A 170 9.03 -4.37 5.19
C CYS A 170 9.84 -4.76 6.43
N VAL A 171 9.61 -4.07 7.55
CA VAL A 171 10.38 -4.23 8.79
C VAL A 171 9.47 -4.72 9.91
N ARG A 172 9.97 -5.68 10.69
CA ARG A 172 9.39 -6.06 11.99
C ARG A 172 10.18 -5.39 13.11
N LYS A 173 9.52 -4.58 13.92
CA LYS A 173 10.16 -3.87 15.05
C LYS A 173 9.14 -3.60 16.15
N ASP A 174 9.50 -3.90 17.39
CA ASP A 174 8.70 -3.59 18.60
C ASP A 174 7.24 -4.08 18.54
N GLY A 175 7.00 -5.22 17.88
CA GLY A 175 5.66 -5.80 17.72
C GLY A 175 4.88 -5.28 16.50
N PHE A 176 5.46 -4.37 15.72
CA PHE A 176 4.89 -3.84 14.49
C PHE A 176 5.50 -4.48 13.24
N HIS A 177 4.72 -4.58 12.16
CA HIS A 177 5.14 -4.97 10.83
C HIS A 177 4.59 -3.96 9.81
N TYR A 178 5.48 -3.25 9.12
CA TYR A 178 5.13 -2.07 8.31
C TYR A 178 6.18 -1.83 7.21
N LEU A 179 5.80 -1.03 6.21
CA LEU A 179 6.71 -0.56 5.16
C LEU A 179 7.51 0.63 5.71
N ALA A 180 8.77 0.39 6.06
CA ALA A 180 9.71 1.42 6.46
C ALA A 180 10.20 2.16 5.19
N VAL A 181 9.98 3.47 5.14
CA VAL A 181 10.35 4.32 4.01
C VAL A 181 11.57 5.15 4.36
N THR A 182 12.64 4.97 3.59
CA THR A 182 13.86 5.78 3.69
C THR A 182 13.87 6.84 2.60
N VAL A 183 14.11 8.09 2.98
CA VAL A 183 14.51 9.16 2.06
C VAL A 183 16.04 9.08 1.89
N ASN A 184 16.49 8.69 0.70
CA ASN A 184 17.89 8.61 0.32
C ASN A 184 18.39 10.01 -0.09
N ALA A 185 18.35 10.94 0.87
CA ALA A 185 18.82 12.30 0.69
C ALA A 185 20.31 12.34 0.31
N ASP A 186 20.66 13.22 -0.62
CA ASP A 186 22.04 13.53 -0.97
C ASP A 186 22.19 15.06 -0.90
N PRO A 187 22.85 15.61 0.12
CA PRO A 187 22.99 17.06 0.27
C PRO A 187 23.72 17.74 -0.90
N ALA A 188 24.48 16.99 -1.71
CA ALA A 188 25.11 17.50 -2.94
C ALA A 188 24.17 17.50 -4.15
N ASP A 189 23.04 16.79 -4.07
CA ASP A 189 21.98 16.78 -5.06
C ASP A 189 21.05 18.00 -4.85
N PRO A 190 20.70 18.75 -5.91
CA PRO A 190 19.76 19.85 -5.81
C PRO A 190 18.32 19.40 -5.51
N ARG A 191 17.97 18.11 -5.65
CA ARG A 191 16.65 17.58 -5.29
C ARG A 191 16.39 17.71 -3.79
N THR A 192 15.11 17.67 -3.42
CA THR A 192 14.70 17.71 -2.01
C THR A 192 15.30 16.54 -1.21
N ASP A 193 15.71 16.82 0.01
CA ASP A 193 16.21 15.85 0.99
C ASP A 193 15.09 15.32 1.90
N THR A 194 13.84 15.71 1.64
CA THR A 194 12.68 15.34 2.43
C THR A 194 11.43 15.21 1.56
N ILE A 195 10.38 14.64 2.15
CA ILE A 195 9.03 14.55 1.58
C ILE A 195 8.03 15.07 2.60
N ALA A 196 6.91 15.63 2.15
CA ALA A 196 5.72 15.82 2.99
C ALA A 196 4.93 14.50 3.09
N GLY A 197 3.78 14.51 3.78
CA GLY A 197 2.87 13.38 3.88
C GLY A 197 2.68 12.80 5.27
N ASP A 198 3.42 13.28 6.28
CA ASP A 198 3.06 13.01 7.67
C ASP A 198 1.67 13.60 7.98
N VAL A 199 0.91 12.91 8.82
CA VAL A 199 -0.35 13.46 9.35
C VAL A 199 -0.03 14.53 10.39
N VAL A 200 -0.55 15.73 10.18
CA VAL A 200 -0.42 16.87 11.10
C VAL A 200 -1.78 17.18 11.70
N GLN A 201 -1.85 17.22 13.03
CA GLN A 201 -3.03 17.59 13.80
C GLN A 201 -2.66 18.73 14.75
N ASN A 202 -3.36 19.85 14.65
CA ASN A 202 -3.09 21.05 15.46
C ASN A 202 -1.61 21.50 15.41
N GLY A 203 -0.97 21.41 14.24
CA GLY A 203 0.44 21.78 14.04
C GLY A 203 1.46 20.79 14.59
N VAL A 204 1.02 19.61 15.04
CA VAL A 204 1.90 18.56 15.57
C VAL A 204 1.78 17.31 14.68
N ILE A 205 2.94 16.71 14.36
CA ILE A 205 2.98 15.44 13.64
C ILE A 205 2.39 14.32 14.52
N ALA A 206 1.32 13.68 14.03
CA ALA A 206 0.69 12.51 14.61
C ALA A 206 1.52 11.26 14.27
N LYS A 207 2.59 11.03 15.02
CA LYS A 207 3.56 9.94 14.77
C LYS A 207 2.94 8.54 14.72
N ASP A 208 1.80 8.34 15.39
CA ASP A 208 1.03 7.09 15.38
C ASP A 208 0.34 6.78 14.05
N TRP A 209 0.28 7.75 13.13
CA TRP A 209 -0.26 7.59 11.78
C TRP A 209 0.81 7.36 10.71
N GLY A 210 2.09 7.60 11.00
CA GLY A 210 3.15 7.48 10.00
C GLY A 210 2.89 8.34 8.75
N LEU A 211 3.08 7.73 7.57
CA LEU A 211 2.88 8.37 6.26
C LEU A 211 1.50 8.04 5.65
N HIS A 212 0.50 7.77 6.50
CA HIS A 212 -0.81 7.25 6.10
C HIS A 212 -1.51 8.03 4.98
N LEU A 213 -1.29 9.34 4.88
CA LEU A 213 -1.88 10.16 3.80
C LEU A 213 -1.33 9.82 2.42
N ILE A 214 -0.12 9.28 2.35
CA ILE A 214 0.58 9.03 1.09
C ILE A 214 0.96 7.55 0.91
N ASP A 215 0.39 6.62 1.70
CA ASP A 215 0.72 5.19 1.62
C ASP A 215 0.75 4.67 0.17
N VAL A 216 -0.29 5.01 -0.60
CA VAL A 216 -0.42 4.60 -2.01
C VAL A 216 0.59 5.34 -2.88
N ASN A 217 0.70 6.66 -2.71
CA ASN A 217 1.59 7.52 -3.50
C ASN A 217 3.05 7.11 -3.42
N LEU A 218 3.50 6.58 -2.27
CA LEU A 218 4.86 6.11 -2.05
C LEU A 218 5.30 5.01 -3.03
N ALA A 219 4.38 4.14 -3.44
CA ALA A 219 4.65 2.99 -4.32
C ALA A 219 3.69 2.92 -5.51
N MET A 220 3.03 4.03 -5.87
CA MET A 220 1.95 4.03 -6.87
C MET A 220 2.41 3.52 -8.23
N GLY A 221 3.63 3.84 -8.65
CA GLY A 221 4.22 3.33 -9.88
C GLY A 221 4.56 1.84 -9.81
N ASP A 222 4.92 1.31 -8.65
CA ASP A 222 5.12 -0.13 -8.43
C ASP A 222 3.80 -0.88 -8.48
N ILE A 223 2.76 -0.35 -7.80
CA ILE A 223 1.40 -0.89 -7.81
C ILE A 223 0.87 -0.95 -9.25
N SER A 224 1.04 0.12 -10.03
CA SER A 224 0.61 0.14 -11.44
C SER A 224 1.28 -0.97 -12.26
N ARG A 225 2.58 -1.22 -12.05
CA ARG A 225 3.31 -2.31 -12.73
C ARG A 225 2.83 -3.69 -12.30
N LEU A 226 2.54 -3.87 -11.01
CA LEU A 226 1.98 -5.13 -10.50
C LEU A 226 0.60 -5.40 -11.10
N VAL A 227 -0.28 -4.40 -11.16
CA VAL A 227 -1.59 -4.54 -11.81
C VAL A 227 -1.44 -4.96 -13.26
N GLU A 228 -0.51 -4.36 -14.01
CA GLU A 228 -0.24 -4.72 -15.40
C GLU A 228 0.25 -6.17 -15.54
N SER A 229 1.26 -6.56 -14.76
CA SER A 229 1.86 -7.89 -14.79
C SER A 229 0.87 -8.98 -14.37
N GLN A 230 0.16 -8.78 -13.25
CA GLN A 230 -0.84 -9.72 -12.75
C GLN A 230 -2.06 -9.79 -13.67
N GLY A 231 -2.47 -8.67 -14.27
CA GLY A 231 -3.55 -8.63 -15.26
C GLY A 231 -3.19 -9.44 -16.52
N ALA A 232 -1.96 -9.29 -17.02
CA ALA A 232 -1.46 -10.10 -18.13
C ALA A 232 -1.41 -11.59 -17.80
N ALA A 233 -0.92 -11.95 -16.61
CA ALA A 233 -0.89 -13.33 -16.12
C ALA A 233 -2.29 -13.94 -15.99
N TRP A 234 -3.25 -13.18 -15.45
CA TRP A 234 -4.64 -13.62 -15.35
C TRP A 234 -5.27 -13.83 -16.73
N LEU A 235 -5.02 -12.95 -17.71
CA LEU A 235 -5.52 -13.12 -19.08
C LEU A 235 -4.90 -14.34 -19.77
N ALA A 236 -3.64 -14.64 -19.49
CA ALA A 236 -2.95 -15.80 -20.06
C ALA A 236 -3.55 -17.12 -19.55
N SER A 237 -3.91 -17.21 -18.27
CA SER A 237 -4.50 -18.43 -17.68
C SER A 237 -5.92 -18.76 -18.15
N ARG A 238 -6.56 -17.88 -18.93
CA ARG A 238 -7.93 -18.07 -19.47
C ARG A 238 -8.00 -18.41 -20.96
N LYS A 239 -6.85 -18.55 -21.62
CA LYS A 239 -6.78 -18.87 -23.05
C LYS A 239 -6.76 -20.38 -23.34
N ASP A 240 -6.77 -21.20 -22.29
CA ASP A 240 -6.89 -22.66 -22.33
C ASP A 240 -8.31 -23.11 -21.96
#